data_AF-A0A517MKG5-F1
#
_entry.id   AF-A0A517MKG5-F1
#
_cell.length_a   1.000
_cell.length_b   1.000
_cell.length_c   1.000
_cell.angle_alpha   90.00
_cell.angle_beta   90.00
_cell.angle_gamma   90.00
#
_symmetry.space_group_name_H-M   'P 1'
#
loop_
_entity.id
_entity.type
_entity.pdbx_description
1 polymer ?
#
loop_
_entity_poly.entity_id
_entity_poly.type
_entity_poly.pdbx_seq_one_letter_code
_entity_poly.pdbx_strand_id
1 'polypeptide(L)'
;MDEFDGVTIEVHGPSAPAGKLAAAGTAWATSQPTPTSVKEAKEQGRAAPCQTGRSLCLTRHAFRSLYASGCDRNGEGLKKITPLAALSLGSRSEHLNRSFDTPSSLTQPFMSSSNLLDPTFPFRFETALRQVPLKWSAQGISLPDACRMPAWGALADRPLYADIRMAWSISGIAFSVQATGKRQLPWCRDGRIDESDGFQLLLDTRCSPGIHRANRYCHRFMFCPIGGGNKRDQPIASMLPINRARQMPHAISRKQIGVAAKLTQDGYGLSGMIAASGLTGFDPGEYPRISLWYAVIDRELGWQTFSLGPEFPVTEDPTLWGEATLDPRVAQQ
;
A
#
# COMPACT_ATOMS: atom_id res chain seq x y z
N MET A 1 -43.64 13.49 9.36
CA MET A 1 -44.46 13.16 8.18
C MET A 1 -43.46 12.84 7.12
N ASP A 2 -43.11 11.56 7.11
CA ASP A 2 -41.88 11.04 6.56
C ASP A 2 -42.26 10.22 5.34
N GLU A 3 -41.50 10.39 4.26
CA GLU A 3 -41.63 9.56 3.07
C GLU A 3 -40.21 9.14 2.68
N PHE A 4 -39.87 7.90 3.04
CA PHE A 4 -38.61 7.26 2.69
C PHE A 4 -38.83 6.42 1.44
N ASP A 5 -38.22 6.83 0.32
CA ASP A 5 -38.22 6.00 -0.90
C ASP A 5 -37.38 4.74 -0.72
N GLY A 6 -37.93 3.62 -1.21
CA GLY A 6 -37.49 2.28 -0.86
C GLY A 6 -36.22 1.80 -1.56
N VAL A 7 -35.40 1.03 -0.83
CA VAL A 7 -34.32 0.21 -1.38
C VAL A 7 -34.90 -1.09 -1.92
N THR A 8 -34.78 -1.33 -3.23
CA THR A 8 -35.11 -2.63 -3.84
C THR A 8 -33.93 -3.59 -3.73
N ILE A 9 -34.14 -4.76 -3.12
CA ILE A 9 -33.16 -5.85 -3.05
C ILE A 9 -33.61 -6.95 -4.02
N GLU A 10 -32.90 -7.13 -5.13
CA GLU A 10 -33.10 -8.28 -6.01
C GLU A 10 -32.17 -9.44 -5.62
N VAL A 11 -32.78 -10.58 -5.28
CA VAL A 11 -32.05 -11.82 -4.97
C VAL A 11 -32.13 -12.76 -6.16
N HIS A 12 -31.03 -12.90 -6.90
CA HIS A 12 -30.91 -13.85 -8.00
C HIS A 12 -30.42 -15.22 -7.49
N GLY A 13 -31.30 -16.24 -7.56
CA GLY A 13 -30.95 -17.63 -7.28
C GLY A 13 -30.31 -18.33 -8.50
N PRO A 14 -29.45 -19.35 -8.30
CA PRO A 14 -28.77 -20.03 -9.40
C PRO A 14 -29.69 -20.99 -10.15
N SER A 15 -29.72 -20.87 -11.48
CA SER A 15 -30.41 -21.80 -12.37
C SER A 15 -29.56 -23.04 -12.67
N ALA A 16 -30.10 -24.24 -12.44
CA ALA A 16 -29.44 -25.50 -12.76
C ALA A 16 -29.53 -25.82 -14.26
N PRO A 17 -28.48 -26.38 -14.89
CA PRO A 17 -28.53 -26.81 -16.29
C PRO A 17 -29.18 -28.20 -16.42
N ALA A 18 -30.24 -28.29 -17.23
CA ALA A 18 -30.84 -29.57 -17.62
C ALA A 18 -30.00 -30.24 -18.73
N GLY A 19 -29.56 -31.47 -18.50
CA GLY A 19 -28.85 -32.26 -19.50
C GLY A 19 -29.78 -32.94 -20.52
N LYS A 20 -29.29 -33.12 -21.75
CA LYS A 20 -29.80 -34.13 -22.70
C LYS A 20 -28.64 -34.77 -23.45
N LEU A 21 -28.56 -36.10 -23.38
CA LEU A 21 -27.79 -36.90 -24.34
C LEU A 21 -28.61 -37.08 -25.62
N ALA A 22 -27.93 -37.06 -26.77
CA ALA A 22 -28.26 -37.84 -27.96
C ALA A 22 -26.98 -38.03 -28.79
N ALA A 23 -26.89 -39.13 -29.54
CA ALA A 23 -25.65 -39.63 -30.14
C ALA A 23 -25.69 -39.67 -31.68
N ALA A 24 -24.56 -40.09 -32.26
CA ALA A 24 -24.27 -40.28 -33.69
C ALA A 24 -24.13 -38.99 -34.53
N GLY A 25 -23.22 -38.89 -35.51
CA GLY A 25 -22.15 -39.83 -35.87
C GLY A 25 -22.01 -40.02 -37.38
N THR A 26 -21.15 -39.22 -38.01
CA THR A 26 -20.63 -39.52 -39.36
C THR A 26 -19.25 -38.91 -39.53
N ALA A 27 -18.29 -39.68 -40.03
CA ALA A 27 -17.04 -39.16 -40.53
C ALA A 27 -17.27 -38.50 -41.90
N TRP A 28 -16.33 -37.65 -42.35
CA TRP A 28 -15.86 -37.59 -43.74
C TRP A 28 -14.45 -36.96 -43.74
N ALA A 29 -13.59 -37.45 -44.63
CA ALA A 29 -12.21 -37.03 -44.76
C ALA A 29 -11.91 -36.68 -46.21
N THR A 30 -11.16 -35.59 -46.43
CA THR A 30 -10.44 -35.10 -47.63
C THR A 30 -10.28 -33.58 -47.44
N SER A 31 -9.23 -32.88 -47.89
CA SER A 31 -7.91 -33.25 -48.42
C SER A 31 -7.08 -31.96 -48.49
N GLN A 32 -5.77 -32.01 -48.21
CA GLN A 32 -4.88 -30.88 -48.54
C GLN A 32 -4.65 -30.77 -50.06
N PRO A 33 -4.20 -29.60 -50.54
CA PRO A 33 -2.85 -29.60 -51.10
C PRO A 33 -1.98 -28.39 -50.70
N THR A 34 -0.66 -28.63 -50.64
CA THR A 34 0.41 -27.62 -50.64
C THR A 34 0.86 -27.31 -52.07
N PRO A 35 1.52 -26.14 -52.27
CA PRO A 35 2.88 -26.12 -52.85
C PRO A 35 3.82 -25.16 -52.07
N THR A 36 5.10 -25.47 -51.81
CA THR A 36 6.30 -25.25 -52.68
C THR A 36 6.37 -23.86 -53.37
N SER A 37 7.47 -23.08 -53.39
CA SER A 37 8.75 -23.08 -52.64
C SER A 37 9.69 -21.93 -53.09
N VAL A 38 10.33 -21.23 -52.14
CA VAL A 38 11.69 -20.61 -52.21
C VAL A 38 11.93 -19.41 -53.18
N LYS A 39 12.96 -18.60 -52.82
CA LYS A 39 13.57 -17.41 -53.48
C LYS A 39 12.92 -16.04 -53.12
N GLU A 40 13.67 -14.95 -52.94
CA GLU A 40 15.13 -14.74 -52.87
C GLU A 40 15.41 -13.45 -52.04
N ALA A 41 16.42 -13.45 -51.18
CA ALA A 41 16.86 -12.22 -50.51
C ALA A 41 17.82 -11.44 -51.41
N LYS A 42 17.61 -10.14 -51.58
CA LYS A 42 18.51 -9.28 -52.35
C LYS A 42 18.76 -7.94 -51.67
N GLU A 43 19.87 -7.90 -50.96
CA GLU A 43 20.49 -6.69 -50.41
C GLU A 43 21.43 -6.08 -51.48
N GLN A 44 21.33 -4.77 -51.71
CA GLN A 44 22.40 -3.82 -52.13
C GLN A 44 21.79 -2.58 -52.84
N GLY A 45 22.13 -1.38 -52.34
CA GLY A 45 21.58 -0.12 -52.84
C GLY A 45 22.30 1.12 -52.29
N ARG A 46 23.60 1.20 -52.58
CA ARG A 46 24.51 2.37 -52.49
C ARG A 46 23.88 3.76 -52.29
N ALA A 47 24.41 4.50 -51.30
CA ALA A 47 24.59 5.96 -51.40
C ALA A 47 25.84 6.43 -50.63
N ALA A 48 26.73 7.14 -51.32
CA ALA A 48 27.89 7.87 -50.81
C ALA A 48 28.38 8.80 -51.94
N PRO A 49 29.22 9.83 -51.70
CA PRO A 49 29.50 10.56 -50.45
C PRO A 49 29.29 12.09 -50.61
N CYS A 50 29.47 12.87 -49.54
CA CYS A 50 30.07 14.21 -49.69
C CYS A 50 30.89 14.56 -48.44
N GLN A 51 32.02 15.24 -48.65
CA GLN A 51 33.03 15.52 -47.63
C GLN A 51 33.05 17.00 -47.23
N THR A 52 33.22 17.28 -45.94
CA THR A 52 33.96 18.43 -45.35
C THR A 52 33.86 18.32 -43.83
N GLY A 53 34.91 18.42 -43.01
CA GLY A 53 36.34 18.42 -43.28
C GLY A 53 37.14 18.95 -42.08
N ARG A 54 38.21 18.24 -41.65
CA ARG A 54 39.32 18.66 -40.74
C ARG A 54 38.90 19.18 -39.33
N SER A 55 39.65 18.97 -38.25
CA SER A 55 41.09 18.70 -38.09
C SER A 55 41.38 17.78 -36.88
N LEU A 56 42.55 17.14 -36.89
CA LEU A 56 43.10 16.41 -35.75
C LEU A 56 43.67 17.37 -34.68
N CYS A 57 43.76 16.92 -33.43
CA CYS A 57 45.06 16.59 -32.82
C CYS A 57 44.96 15.74 -31.54
N LEU A 58 45.87 14.79 -31.37
CA LEU A 58 46.09 14.04 -30.12
C LEU A 58 46.95 14.86 -29.15
N THR A 59 46.79 14.65 -27.84
CA THR A 59 47.91 14.19 -26.99
C THR A 59 47.46 13.63 -25.64
N ARG A 60 48.27 12.72 -25.08
CA ARG A 60 48.17 12.21 -23.70
C ARG A 60 48.84 13.19 -22.73
N HIS A 61 48.34 13.33 -21.50
CA HIS A 61 49.14 12.95 -20.32
C HIS A 61 48.29 12.85 -19.05
N ALA A 62 48.77 12.06 -18.08
CA ALA A 62 48.13 11.84 -16.79
C ALA A 62 48.48 12.95 -15.78
N PHE A 63 47.62 13.13 -14.76
CA PHE A 63 48.04 13.73 -13.49
C PHE A 63 47.39 13.03 -12.28
N ARG A 64 48.21 12.83 -11.24
CA ARG A 64 47.88 12.19 -9.97
C ARG A 64 48.42 13.13 -8.87
N SER A 65 47.58 13.56 -7.93
CA SER A 65 47.95 14.04 -6.58
C SER A 65 46.65 14.33 -5.81
N LEU A 66 46.34 13.62 -4.73
CA LEU A 66 46.86 13.81 -3.37
C LEU A 66 46.37 15.12 -2.72
N TYR A 67 45.45 14.97 -1.77
CA TYR A 67 45.37 15.85 -0.60
C TYR A 67 45.67 14.99 0.63
N ALA A 68 46.60 15.47 1.46
CA ALA A 68 47.17 14.71 2.57
C ALA A 68 46.46 14.99 3.90
N SER A 69 46.38 13.96 4.74
CA SER A 69 46.05 14.05 6.16
C SER A 69 47.21 14.66 6.95
N GLY A 70 46.95 15.67 7.77
CA GLY A 70 47.90 16.20 8.76
C GLY A 70 47.62 15.67 10.17
N CYS A 71 48.58 14.97 10.77
CA CYS A 71 48.56 14.53 12.17
C CYS A 71 49.98 14.58 12.75
N ASP A 72 50.21 15.45 13.73
CA ASP A 72 51.36 15.55 14.65
C ASP A 72 51.14 16.84 15.49
N ARG A 73 51.62 17.07 16.72
CA ARG A 73 52.08 16.20 17.83
C ARG A 73 52.19 17.07 19.10
N ASN A 74 51.99 16.47 20.28
CA ASN A 74 52.53 16.81 21.62
C ASN A 74 52.54 18.26 22.19
N GLY A 75 52.09 18.39 23.45
CA GLY A 75 52.37 19.53 24.35
C GLY A 75 51.87 19.23 25.78
N GLU A 76 52.73 19.38 26.80
CA GLU A 76 52.52 18.88 28.18
C GLU A 76 51.79 19.86 29.13
N GLY A 77 51.22 19.35 30.24
CA GLY A 77 50.70 20.15 31.36
C GLY A 77 50.21 19.32 32.55
N LEU A 78 50.84 19.45 33.73
CA LEU A 78 50.77 18.50 34.86
C LEU A 78 50.08 19.06 36.15
N LYS A 79 49.70 18.17 37.10
CA LYS A 79 49.26 18.37 38.53
C LYS A 79 47.75 18.69 38.71
N LYS A 80 46.92 18.12 39.62
CA LYS A 80 46.99 17.17 40.78
C LYS A 80 45.77 16.18 40.70
N ILE A 81 45.59 15.04 41.39
CA ILE A 81 46.22 14.31 42.53
C ILE A 81 45.59 14.52 43.95
N THR A 82 44.53 13.71 44.27
CA THR A 82 44.08 13.05 45.56
C THR A 82 43.94 13.82 46.91
N PRO A 83 43.32 13.23 47.99
CA PRO A 83 42.71 11.90 48.20
C PRO A 83 41.18 11.97 48.54
N LEU A 84 40.34 10.93 48.45
CA LEU A 84 40.29 9.60 49.09
C LEU A 84 40.21 9.59 50.63
N ALA A 85 39.07 9.17 51.17
CA ALA A 85 38.89 8.70 52.54
C ALA A 85 37.93 7.50 52.54
N ALA A 86 38.19 6.51 53.39
CA ALA A 86 37.48 5.23 53.44
C ALA A 86 37.30 4.77 54.90
N LEU A 87 36.59 3.63 55.08
CA LEU A 87 36.35 2.91 56.33
C LEU A 87 35.25 3.53 57.23
N SER A 88 34.43 2.77 57.98
CA SER A 88 34.41 1.30 58.17
C SER A 88 33.05 0.78 58.69
N LEU A 89 32.74 -0.47 58.33
CA LEU A 89 31.98 -1.50 59.08
C LEU A 89 30.75 -1.11 59.94
N GLY A 90 29.60 -1.67 59.56
CA GLY A 90 28.47 -1.92 60.46
C GLY A 90 27.74 -3.19 60.02
N SER A 91 27.92 -4.30 60.74
CA SER A 91 27.18 -5.54 60.46
C SER A 91 25.84 -5.56 61.18
N ARG A 92 24.80 -6.05 60.51
CA ARG A 92 23.75 -6.88 61.13
C ARG A 92 22.93 -7.58 60.05
N SER A 93 22.73 -8.88 60.27
CA SER A 93 21.80 -9.72 59.52
C SER A 93 20.45 -9.67 60.21
N GLU A 94 19.40 -9.26 59.51
CA GLU A 94 18.02 -9.55 59.89
C GLU A 94 17.25 -10.03 58.65
N HIS A 95 16.93 -11.32 58.63
CA HIS A 95 15.97 -11.89 57.70
C HIS A 95 14.57 -11.39 58.08
N LEU A 96 13.88 -10.72 57.16
CA LEU A 96 12.42 -10.57 57.22
C LEU A 96 11.84 -10.55 55.80
N ASN A 97 10.90 -11.48 55.56
CA ASN A 97 10.25 -11.66 54.26
C ASN A 97 9.54 -10.37 53.82
N ARG A 98 9.89 -9.86 52.63
CA ARG A 98 8.97 -9.07 51.82
C ARG A 98 8.46 -9.92 50.67
N SER A 99 7.16 -10.12 50.66
CA SER A 99 6.41 -10.72 49.57
C SER A 99 6.68 -9.96 48.26
N PHE A 100 6.99 -10.72 47.20
CA PHE A 100 6.98 -10.20 45.84
C PHE A 100 5.51 -10.07 45.38
N ASP A 101 4.91 -8.92 45.65
CA ASP A 101 3.66 -8.56 44.97
C ASP A 101 3.96 -8.37 43.48
N THR A 102 3.59 -9.40 42.72
CA THR A 102 3.72 -9.40 41.27
C THR A 102 2.70 -8.40 40.74
N PRO A 103 3.08 -7.39 39.92
CA PRO A 103 2.10 -6.49 39.33
C PRO A 103 1.22 -7.31 38.37
N SER A 104 -0.02 -7.54 38.80
CA SER A 104 -1.00 -8.31 38.06
C SER A 104 -1.11 -7.81 36.63
N SER A 105 -0.93 -8.75 35.71
CA SER A 105 -1.28 -8.67 34.29
C SER A 105 -2.39 -7.65 34.03
N LEU A 106 -2.11 -6.66 33.18
CA LEU A 106 -3.14 -5.78 32.62
C LEU A 106 -4.20 -6.65 31.94
N THR A 107 -5.29 -6.92 32.66
CA THR A 107 -6.47 -7.60 32.11
C THR A 107 -7.08 -6.65 31.10
N GLN A 108 -6.68 -6.78 29.83
CA GLN A 108 -7.44 -6.18 28.75
C GLN A 108 -8.87 -6.70 28.87
N PRO A 109 -9.90 -5.84 28.78
CA PRO A 109 -11.27 -6.30 28.75
C PRO A 109 -11.41 -7.15 27.49
N PHE A 110 -11.44 -8.48 27.66
CA PHE A 110 -11.83 -9.42 26.63
C PHE A 110 -13.30 -9.10 26.34
N MET A 111 -13.53 -8.24 25.34
CA MET A 111 -14.88 -7.83 25.00
C MET A 111 -15.65 -9.06 24.58
N SER A 112 -16.74 -9.33 25.31
CA SER A 112 -17.62 -10.45 25.07
C SER A 112 -18.49 -10.17 23.84
N SER A 113 -17.87 -10.12 22.66
CA SER A 113 -18.59 -10.24 21.40
C SER A 113 -19.16 -11.66 21.33
N SER A 114 -20.42 -11.81 21.71
CA SER A 114 -21.19 -13.07 21.64
C SER A 114 -21.54 -13.46 20.19
N ASN A 115 -20.70 -13.08 19.23
CA ASN A 115 -20.83 -13.35 17.81
C ASN A 115 -19.79 -14.41 17.45
N LEU A 116 -20.26 -15.59 17.03
CA LEU A 116 -19.42 -16.71 16.61
C LEU A 116 -18.55 -16.38 15.38
N LEU A 117 -18.93 -15.36 14.61
CA LEU A 117 -18.29 -14.89 13.40
C LEU A 117 -18.28 -13.35 13.39
N ASP A 118 -17.28 -12.75 12.75
CA ASP A 118 -17.29 -11.32 12.44
C ASP A 118 -18.51 -11.00 11.56
N PRO A 119 -19.36 -9.99 11.90
CA PRO A 119 -20.57 -9.67 11.16
C PRO A 119 -20.33 -9.17 9.73
N THR A 120 -19.11 -8.75 9.39
CA THR A 120 -18.71 -8.40 8.01
C THR A 120 -18.30 -9.63 7.18
N PHE A 121 -17.94 -10.76 7.81
CA PHE A 121 -17.42 -11.95 7.12
C PHE A 121 -18.38 -12.61 6.12
N PRO A 122 -19.71 -12.71 6.36
CA PRO A 122 -20.64 -13.32 5.41
C PRO A 122 -20.87 -12.49 4.14
N PHE A 123 -20.41 -11.22 4.11
CA PHE A 123 -20.78 -10.26 3.08
C PHE A 123 -19.59 -9.86 2.21
N ARG A 124 -19.84 -9.81 0.91
CA ARG A 124 -18.99 -9.08 -0.02
C ARG A 124 -19.59 -7.69 -0.22
N PHE A 125 -18.92 -6.67 0.29
CA PHE A 125 -19.38 -5.30 0.15
C PHE A 125 -18.88 -4.67 -1.17
N GLU A 126 -19.73 -3.85 -1.79
CA GLU A 126 -19.39 -3.04 -2.96
C GLU A 126 -19.50 -1.55 -2.62
N THR A 127 -18.61 -0.72 -3.20
CA THR A 127 -18.70 0.75 -3.15
C THR A 127 -18.50 1.36 -4.54
N ALA A 128 -18.69 2.67 -4.67
CA ALA A 128 -18.46 3.40 -5.92
C ALA A 128 -17.34 4.42 -5.72
N LEU A 129 -16.20 4.22 -6.39
CA LEU A 129 -15.19 5.26 -6.50
C LEU A 129 -15.66 6.28 -7.55
N ARG A 130 -15.81 7.54 -7.15
CA ARG A 130 -16.17 8.62 -8.07
C ARG A 130 -14.99 9.04 -8.93
N GLN A 131 -15.27 9.42 -10.17
CA GLN A 131 -14.27 10.03 -11.03
C GLN A 131 -13.99 11.47 -10.57
N VAL A 132 -12.72 11.85 -10.43
CA VAL A 132 -12.29 13.23 -10.09
C VAL A 132 -11.03 13.57 -10.89
N PRO A 133 -10.89 14.80 -11.45
CA PRO A 133 -9.63 15.24 -12.04
C PRO A 133 -8.50 15.29 -10.97
N LEU A 134 -7.59 14.31 -11.00
CA LEU A 134 -6.58 14.12 -9.96
C LEU A 134 -5.44 15.15 -10.06
N LYS A 135 -5.70 16.36 -9.57
CA LYS A 135 -4.74 17.48 -9.51
C LYS A 135 -3.81 17.34 -8.29
N TRP A 136 -2.71 16.61 -8.46
CA TRP A 136 -1.70 16.45 -7.42
C TRP A 136 -0.89 17.74 -7.17
N SER A 137 -0.58 18.02 -5.90
CA SER A 137 0.25 19.16 -5.46
C SER A 137 1.25 18.74 -4.39
N ALA A 138 2.16 19.65 -4.00
CA ALA A 138 3.09 19.40 -2.88
C ALA A 138 2.37 19.22 -1.53
N GLN A 139 1.15 19.74 -1.41
CA GLN A 139 0.27 19.60 -0.25
C GLN A 139 -0.59 18.33 -0.31
N GLY A 140 -0.48 17.54 -1.38
CA GLY A 140 -1.29 16.35 -1.63
C GLY A 140 -2.44 16.61 -2.59
N ILE A 141 -3.58 15.96 -2.32
CA ILE A 141 -4.80 16.05 -3.12
C ILE A 141 -5.99 16.37 -2.22
N SER A 142 -6.93 17.18 -2.71
CA SER A 142 -8.22 17.42 -2.05
C SER A 142 -9.30 16.66 -2.80
N LEU A 143 -10.08 15.84 -2.09
CA LEU A 143 -11.18 15.05 -2.64
C LEU A 143 -12.52 15.49 -2.00
N PRO A 144 -13.60 15.63 -2.78
CA PRO A 144 -14.90 16.08 -2.28
C PRO A 144 -15.55 15.04 -1.35
N ASP A 145 -16.57 15.45 -0.60
CA ASP A 145 -17.31 14.59 0.32
C ASP A 145 -17.96 13.38 -0.39
N ALA A 146 -18.35 13.55 -1.66
CA ALA A 146 -18.87 12.48 -2.53
C ALA A 146 -17.87 11.34 -2.80
N CYS A 147 -16.59 11.50 -2.45
CA CYS A 147 -15.55 10.47 -2.51
C CYS A 147 -15.33 9.75 -1.17
N ARG A 148 -16.11 10.04 -0.11
CA ARG A 148 -15.99 9.37 1.20
C ARG A 148 -16.20 7.86 1.07
N MET A 149 -15.29 7.11 1.67
CA MET A 149 -15.32 5.65 1.71
C MET A 149 -16.10 5.14 2.94
N PRO A 150 -16.85 4.02 2.80
CA PRO A 150 -17.48 3.35 3.93
C PRO A 150 -16.45 2.54 4.73
N ALA A 151 -16.58 2.54 6.05
CA ALA A 151 -15.76 1.74 6.96
C ALA A 151 -16.65 0.69 7.66
N TRP A 152 -17.05 -0.36 6.93
CA TRP A 152 -17.92 -1.42 7.44
C TRP A 152 -17.29 -2.25 8.55
N GLY A 153 -15.97 -2.13 8.81
CA GLY A 153 -15.34 -2.67 10.01
C GLY A 153 -16.04 -2.25 11.31
N ALA A 154 -16.70 -1.08 11.33
CA ALA A 154 -17.53 -0.62 12.45
C ALA A 154 -18.74 -1.51 12.76
N LEU A 155 -19.20 -2.36 11.83
CA LEU A 155 -20.23 -3.37 12.11
C LEU A 155 -19.75 -4.43 13.11
N ALA A 156 -18.43 -4.60 13.25
CA ALA A 156 -17.77 -5.46 14.24
C ALA A 156 -17.13 -4.62 15.37
N ASP A 157 -17.75 -3.49 15.72
CA ASP A 157 -17.34 -2.57 16.78
C ASP A 157 -15.90 -2.01 16.65
N ARG A 158 -15.31 -2.02 15.44
CA ARG A 158 -13.96 -1.48 15.20
C ARG A 158 -13.94 0.06 15.25
N PRO A 159 -12.82 0.67 15.68
CA PRO A 159 -12.70 2.13 15.80
C PRO A 159 -13.02 2.90 14.50
N LEU A 160 -13.67 4.05 14.67
CA LEU A 160 -13.84 5.09 13.66
C LEU A 160 -13.20 6.39 14.16
N TYR A 161 -12.02 6.74 13.62
CA TYR A 161 -11.23 7.92 14.01
C TYR A 161 -10.68 8.72 12.83
N ALA A 162 -10.93 8.27 11.60
CA ALA A 162 -10.44 8.88 10.38
C ALA A 162 -11.54 9.05 9.32
N ASP A 163 -11.52 10.18 8.61
CA ASP A 163 -12.24 10.36 7.35
C ASP A 163 -11.36 9.83 6.21
N ILE A 164 -11.84 8.83 5.46
CA ILE A 164 -11.16 8.28 4.29
C ILE A 164 -11.97 8.65 3.05
N ARG A 165 -11.29 9.19 2.04
CA ARG A 165 -11.88 9.50 0.73
C ARG A 165 -11.03 8.87 -0.35
N MET A 166 -11.63 8.30 -1.38
CA MET A 166 -10.95 7.73 -2.54
C MET A 166 -11.64 8.12 -3.84
N ALA A 167 -10.83 8.39 -4.86
CA ALA A 167 -11.30 8.75 -6.19
C ALA A 167 -10.42 8.11 -7.26
N TRP A 168 -10.95 8.03 -8.48
CA TRP A 168 -10.20 7.54 -9.64
C TRP A 168 -10.21 8.56 -10.77
N SER A 169 -9.32 8.36 -11.74
CA SER A 169 -9.41 8.90 -13.09
C SER A 169 -8.59 8.05 -14.04
N ILE A 170 -8.57 8.41 -15.31
CA ILE A 170 -7.67 7.78 -16.30
C ILE A 170 -6.19 7.92 -15.89
N SER A 171 -5.81 8.94 -15.10
CA SER A 171 -4.43 9.09 -14.62
C SER A 171 -4.06 8.24 -13.40
N GLY A 172 -5.02 7.54 -12.78
CA GLY A 172 -4.77 6.61 -11.66
C GLY A 172 -5.83 6.66 -10.56
N ILE A 173 -5.42 6.26 -9.34
CA ILE A 173 -6.26 6.25 -8.13
C ILE A 173 -5.61 7.19 -7.10
N ALA A 174 -6.43 7.93 -6.35
CA ALA A 174 -5.96 8.78 -5.27
C ALA A 174 -6.85 8.65 -4.02
N PHE A 175 -6.28 9.03 -2.88
CA PHE A 175 -6.97 9.04 -1.60
C PHE A 175 -6.54 10.21 -0.72
N SER A 176 -7.39 10.53 0.24
CA SER A 176 -7.07 11.38 1.40
C SER A 176 -7.59 10.74 2.68
N VAL A 177 -6.76 10.67 3.71
CA VAL A 177 -7.09 10.26 5.08
C VAL A 177 -6.89 11.46 6.00
N GLN A 178 -7.89 11.76 6.83
CA GLN A 178 -7.77 12.71 7.94
C GLN A 178 -8.05 11.98 9.24
N ALA A 179 -6.99 11.56 9.93
CA ALA A 179 -7.06 10.93 11.25
C ALA A 179 -7.07 11.99 12.35
N THR A 180 -7.86 11.78 13.40
CA THR A 180 -8.01 12.67 14.56
C THR A 180 -8.04 11.88 15.87
N GLY A 181 -8.05 12.56 17.02
CA GLY A 181 -8.13 11.94 18.35
C GLY A 181 -6.81 11.33 18.89
N LYS A 182 -5.69 11.50 18.19
CA LYS A 182 -4.36 11.07 18.65
C LYS A 182 -3.81 11.99 19.74
N ARG A 183 -3.12 11.41 20.72
CA ARG A 183 -2.36 12.12 21.77
C ARG A 183 -0.85 12.01 21.54
N GLN A 184 -0.42 11.06 20.71
CA GLN A 184 0.98 10.83 20.39
C GLN A 184 1.25 11.03 18.90
N LEU A 185 2.50 11.37 18.55
CA LEU A 185 2.94 11.41 17.15
C LEU A 185 2.85 9.99 16.53
N PRO A 186 2.48 9.87 15.24
CA PRO A 186 2.51 8.58 14.54
C PRO A 186 3.89 7.93 14.63
N TRP A 187 3.93 6.63 14.95
CA TRP A 187 5.15 5.84 14.89
C TRP A 187 5.33 5.33 13.46
N CYS A 188 6.35 5.81 12.76
CA CYS A 188 6.66 5.35 11.41
C CYS A 188 8.17 5.06 11.25
N ARG A 189 8.52 4.00 10.52
CA ARG A 189 9.92 3.63 10.21
C ARG A 189 10.03 3.09 8.79
N ASP A 190 10.88 3.70 7.96
CA ASP A 190 11.13 3.28 6.57
C ASP A 190 11.52 1.78 6.49
N GLY A 191 12.42 1.32 7.36
CA GLY A 191 12.84 -0.09 7.43
C GLY A 191 11.84 -1.07 8.09
N ARG A 192 10.66 -0.59 8.54
CA ARG A 192 9.54 -1.37 9.09
C ARG A 192 8.21 -0.70 8.75
N ILE A 193 8.06 -0.40 7.46
CA ILE A 193 6.93 0.37 6.94
C ILE A 193 5.59 -0.37 7.13
N ASP A 194 5.63 -1.70 7.14
CA ASP A 194 4.51 -2.61 7.40
C ASP A 194 4.06 -2.66 8.88
N GLU A 195 4.93 -2.30 9.83
CA GLU A 195 4.60 -2.14 11.25
C GLU A 195 4.25 -0.67 11.61
N SER A 196 4.24 0.24 10.64
CA SER A 196 4.10 1.68 10.88
C SER A 196 2.64 2.16 10.94
N ASP A 197 2.40 3.23 11.68
CA ASP A 197 1.15 3.97 11.64
C ASP A 197 0.97 4.63 10.25
N GLY A 198 -0.27 4.65 9.75
CA GLY A 198 -0.59 5.24 8.44
C GLY A 198 -1.76 4.56 7.74
N PHE A 199 -1.72 4.50 6.41
CA PHE A 199 -2.77 3.95 5.56
C PHE A 199 -2.25 2.80 4.70
N GLN A 200 -2.83 1.62 4.87
CA GLN A 200 -2.59 0.45 4.01
C GLN A 200 -3.73 0.30 3.01
N LEU A 201 -3.37 0.13 1.73
CA LEU A 201 -4.31 -0.09 0.64
C LEU A 201 -3.95 -1.34 -0.15
N LEU A 202 -4.93 -2.23 -0.33
CA LEU A 202 -4.88 -3.43 -1.16
C LEU A 202 -5.79 -3.21 -2.38
N LEU A 203 -5.32 -3.54 -3.58
CA LEU A 203 -6.04 -3.36 -4.84
C LEU A 203 -5.85 -4.57 -5.75
N ASP A 204 -6.91 -5.08 -6.37
CA ASP A 204 -6.86 -5.84 -7.63
C ASP A 204 -7.44 -4.97 -8.74
N THR A 205 -6.59 -4.52 -9.65
CA THR A 205 -6.94 -3.62 -10.77
C THR A 205 -7.87 -4.23 -11.80
N ARG A 206 -8.10 -5.55 -11.76
CA ARG A 206 -9.00 -6.26 -12.69
C ARG A 206 -10.18 -6.94 -12.02
N CYS A 207 -10.33 -6.80 -10.70
CA CYS A 207 -11.39 -7.42 -9.90
C CYS A 207 -11.53 -8.93 -10.20
N SER A 208 -10.61 -9.75 -9.70
CA SER A 208 -10.56 -11.20 -9.93
C SER A 208 -11.23 -11.98 -8.78
N PRO A 209 -12.58 -12.09 -8.71
CA PRO A 209 -13.25 -12.77 -7.60
C PRO A 209 -12.81 -14.24 -7.51
N GLY A 210 -12.65 -14.74 -6.28
CA GLY A 210 -12.31 -16.14 -6.02
C GLY A 210 -10.82 -16.50 -6.08
N ILE A 211 -9.90 -15.55 -6.31
CA ILE A 211 -8.45 -15.84 -6.20
C ILE A 211 -8.00 -15.82 -4.73
N HIS A 212 -7.67 -16.99 -4.17
CA HIS A 212 -7.14 -17.10 -2.80
C HIS A 212 -5.67 -16.71 -2.63
N ARG A 213 -5.01 -16.35 -3.74
CA ARG A 213 -3.59 -15.94 -3.75
C ARG A 213 -3.43 -14.86 -4.81
N ALA A 214 -2.88 -13.72 -4.39
CA ALA A 214 -2.63 -12.56 -5.23
C ALA A 214 -1.92 -12.90 -6.55
N ASN A 215 -2.29 -12.18 -7.61
CA ASN A 215 -1.72 -12.28 -8.96
C ASN A 215 -1.02 -10.96 -9.35
N ARG A 216 -0.59 -10.81 -10.61
CA ARG A 216 0.11 -9.60 -11.11
C ARG A 216 -0.73 -8.31 -11.14
N TYR A 217 -2.04 -8.39 -10.92
CA TYR A 217 -2.97 -7.26 -10.84
C TYR A 217 -3.24 -6.85 -9.39
N CYS A 218 -2.82 -7.68 -8.43
CA CYS A 218 -2.89 -7.40 -7.00
C CYS A 218 -1.71 -6.55 -6.55
N HIS A 219 -1.99 -5.47 -5.83
CA HIS A 219 -1.01 -4.53 -5.29
C HIS A 219 -1.27 -4.31 -3.79
N ARG A 220 -0.20 -4.15 -3.00
CA ARG A 220 -0.26 -3.71 -1.61
C ARG A 220 0.57 -2.45 -1.46
N PHE A 221 -0.04 -1.37 -1.02
CA PHE A 221 0.62 -0.10 -0.77
C PHE A 221 0.52 0.24 0.72
N MET A 222 1.58 0.87 1.24
CA MET A 222 1.59 1.45 2.57
C MET A 222 2.07 2.90 2.49
N PHE A 223 1.34 3.79 3.17
CA PHE A 223 1.58 5.22 3.20
C PHE A 223 1.70 5.67 4.66
N CYS A 224 2.83 6.26 5.04
CA CYS A 224 3.11 6.72 6.38
C CYS A 224 3.16 8.26 6.41
N PRO A 225 2.55 8.93 7.41
CA PRO A 225 2.58 10.39 7.51
C PRO A 225 3.98 10.95 7.79
N ILE A 226 4.85 10.18 8.45
CA ILE A 226 6.25 10.52 8.71
C ILE A 226 7.17 9.29 8.53
N GLY A 227 8.42 9.38 9.00
CA GLY A 227 9.39 8.28 9.03
C GLY A 227 10.50 8.39 7.99
N GLY A 228 10.31 9.20 6.94
CA GLY A 228 11.21 9.35 5.80
C GLY A 228 12.13 10.56 5.88
N GLY A 229 13.17 10.57 5.02
CA GLY A 229 14.20 11.61 5.00
C GLY A 229 15.14 11.57 6.22
N ASN A 230 16.17 12.42 6.20
CA ASN A 230 17.25 12.37 7.20
C ASN A 230 16.77 12.62 8.64
N LYS A 231 15.69 13.37 8.81
CA LYS A 231 15.07 13.71 10.12
C LYS A 231 13.88 12.81 10.49
N ARG A 232 13.48 11.88 9.61
CA ARG A 232 12.27 11.03 9.75
C ARG A 232 10.96 11.83 9.85
N ASP A 233 10.94 13.05 9.33
CA ASP A 233 9.82 13.99 9.32
C ASP A 233 9.06 14.04 7.99
N GLN A 234 9.55 13.35 6.96
CA GLN A 234 8.90 13.29 5.64
C GLN A 234 7.97 12.07 5.53
N PRO A 235 6.86 12.17 4.80
CA PRO A 235 6.00 11.02 4.54
C PRO A 235 6.72 9.97 3.68
N ILE A 236 6.32 8.71 3.83
CA ILE A 236 6.81 7.58 3.03
C ILE A 236 5.63 6.96 2.31
N ALA A 237 5.86 6.50 1.09
CA ALA A 237 4.98 5.54 0.45
C ALA A 237 5.80 4.45 -0.26
N SER A 238 5.32 3.22 -0.20
CA SER A 238 5.95 2.08 -0.87
C SER A 238 4.90 1.05 -1.29
N MET A 239 5.23 0.30 -2.35
CA MET A 239 4.53 -0.94 -2.66
C MET A 239 5.25 -2.09 -1.95
N LEU A 240 4.48 -2.87 -1.19
CA LEU A 240 4.98 -4.00 -0.40
C LEU A 240 4.65 -5.32 -1.12
N PRO A 241 5.44 -6.39 -0.89
CA PRO A 241 5.05 -7.72 -1.34
C PRO A 241 3.75 -8.15 -0.65
N ILE A 242 2.91 -8.85 -1.41
CA ILE A 242 1.81 -9.65 -0.85
C ILE A 242 2.37 -11.03 -0.55
N ASN A 243 2.32 -11.43 0.72
CA ASN A 243 2.74 -12.75 1.15
C ASN A 243 1.97 -13.82 0.39
N ARG A 244 2.64 -14.92 0.04
CA ARG A 244 2.06 -16.05 -0.72
C ARG A 244 1.46 -15.68 -2.10
N ALA A 245 1.69 -14.50 -2.67
CA ALA A 245 1.26 -14.20 -4.05
C ALA A 245 1.83 -15.21 -5.07
N ARG A 246 1.09 -15.49 -6.16
CA ARG A 246 1.51 -16.37 -7.28
C ARG A 246 2.32 -15.64 -8.34
N GLN A 247 2.08 -14.35 -8.49
CA GLN A 247 2.74 -13.44 -9.43
C GLN A 247 2.83 -12.07 -8.76
N MET A 248 3.79 -11.25 -9.19
CA MET A 248 3.95 -9.87 -8.72
C MET A 248 3.53 -8.89 -9.82
N PRO A 249 3.00 -7.70 -9.45
CA PRO A 249 2.83 -6.59 -10.39
C PRO A 249 4.19 -6.09 -10.91
N HIS A 250 4.16 -5.25 -11.95
CA HIS A 250 5.36 -4.55 -12.40
C HIS A 250 5.95 -3.68 -11.28
N ALA A 251 7.28 -3.57 -11.25
CA ALA A 251 7.97 -2.75 -10.28
C ALA A 251 7.58 -1.26 -10.45
N ILE A 252 7.12 -0.65 -9.37
CA ILE A 252 6.70 0.76 -9.35
C ILE A 252 7.84 1.67 -8.88
N SER A 253 8.03 2.79 -9.56
CA SER A 253 9.02 3.81 -9.19
C SER A 253 8.42 4.84 -8.22
N ARG A 254 9.27 5.49 -7.42
CA ARG A 254 8.85 6.59 -6.52
C ARG A 254 8.16 7.76 -7.25
N LYS A 255 8.31 7.90 -8.57
CA LYS A 255 7.62 8.94 -9.37
C LYS A 255 6.16 8.60 -9.67
N GLN A 256 5.77 7.34 -9.51
CA GLN A 256 4.41 6.84 -9.78
C GLN A 256 3.57 6.75 -8.49
N ILE A 257 4.16 7.02 -7.33
CA ILE A 257 3.48 7.12 -6.04
C ILE A 257 3.72 8.51 -5.46
N GLY A 258 2.72 9.38 -5.56
CA GLY A 258 2.67 10.62 -4.80
C GLY A 258 2.26 10.34 -3.36
N VAL A 259 2.93 10.97 -2.40
CA VAL A 259 2.50 11.03 -1.00
C VAL A 259 2.78 12.42 -0.43
N ALA A 260 1.86 12.93 0.37
CA ALA A 260 2.00 14.17 1.12
C ALA A 260 1.29 14.01 2.46
N ALA A 261 1.82 14.62 3.52
CA ALA A 261 1.23 14.54 4.85
C ALA A 261 1.41 15.85 5.61
N LYS A 262 0.52 16.08 6.57
CA LYS A 262 0.55 17.20 7.50
C LYS A 262 0.10 16.72 8.86
N LEU A 263 0.96 16.85 9.88
CA LEU A 263 0.57 16.63 11.27
C LEU A 263 -0.39 17.73 11.75
N THR A 264 -1.40 17.35 12.53
CA THR A 264 -2.27 18.29 13.27
C THR A 264 -1.96 18.20 14.76
N GLN A 265 -2.63 19.00 15.59
CA GLN A 265 -2.48 18.96 17.04
C GLN A 265 -2.96 17.63 17.66
N ASP A 266 -3.90 16.96 16.98
CA ASP A 266 -4.69 15.83 17.43
C ASP A 266 -4.63 14.63 16.46
N GLY A 267 -3.72 14.62 15.48
CA GLY A 267 -3.77 13.65 14.40
C GLY A 267 -2.90 13.98 13.19
N TYR A 268 -3.34 13.56 12.01
CA TYR A 268 -2.64 13.80 10.76
C TYR A 268 -3.58 13.76 9.54
N GLY A 269 -3.31 14.65 8.59
CA GLY A 269 -3.77 14.51 7.21
C GLY A 269 -2.71 13.76 6.39
N LEU A 270 -3.14 12.78 5.59
CA LEU A 270 -2.30 11.99 4.69
C LEU A 270 -3.00 11.90 3.33
N SER A 271 -2.29 12.21 2.26
CA SER A 271 -2.77 12.13 0.88
C SER A 271 -1.84 11.24 0.07
N GLY A 272 -2.41 10.47 -0.85
CA GLY A 272 -1.63 9.70 -1.80
C GLY A 272 -2.29 9.60 -3.17
N MET A 273 -1.45 9.42 -4.19
CA MET A 273 -1.87 9.18 -5.57
C MET A 273 -0.98 8.11 -6.19
N ILE A 274 -1.58 7.08 -6.77
CA ILE A 274 -0.90 6.03 -7.50
C ILE A 274 -1.25 6.24 -8.97
N ALA A 275 -0.24 6.57 -9.78
CA ALA A 275 -0.41 6.79 -11.21
C ALA A 275 -0.85 5.50 -11.91
N ALA A 276 -1.69 5.62 -12.94
CA ALA A 276 -2.17 4.49 -13.76
C ALA A 276 -1.01 3.63 -14.30
N SER A 277 0.11 4.24 -14.69
CA SER A 277 1.30 3.52 -15.15
C SER A 277 2.00 2.68 -14.08
N GLY A 278 1.71 2.91 -12.80
CA GLY A 278 2.15 2.11 -11.66
C GLY A 278 1.14 1.05 -11.21
N LEU A 279 -0.09 1.08 -11.74
CA LEU A 279 -1.14 0.11 -11.47
C LEU A 279 -1.18 -0.90 -12.61
N THR A 280 -0.51 -2.03 -12.43
CA THR A 280 -0.42 -3.08 -13.45
C THR A 280 -1.82 -3.52 -13.89
N GLY A 281 -2.12 -3.41 -15.19
CA GLY A 281 -3.40 -3.82 -15.76
C GLY A 281 -4.61 -2.93 -15.46
N PHE A 282 -4.41 -1.73 -14.88
CA PHE A 282 -5.46 -0.73 -14.68
C PHE A 282 -5.88 -0.10 -16.01
N ASP A 283 -7.05 -0.51 -16.50
CA ASP A 283 -7.75 0.11 -17.62
C ASP A 283 -9.23 0.26 -17.23
N PRO A 284 -9.68 1.45 -16.81
CA PRO A 284 -11.07 1.67 -16.40
C PRO A 284 -12.11 1.52 -17.53
N GLY A 285 -11.68 1.51 -18.80
CA GLY A 285 -12.56 1.30 -19.95
C GLY A 285 -12.83 -0.19 -20.21
N GLU A 286 -11.81 -1.04 -20.06
CA GLU A 286 -11.94 -2.50 -20.19
C GLU A 286 -12.38 -3.17 -18.87
N TYR A 287 -11.91 -2.66 -17.72
CA TYR A 287 -12.16 -3.18 -16.37
C TYR A 287 -12.75 -2.08 -15.46
N PRO A 288 -14.07 -1.79 -15.56
CA PRO A 288 -14.73 -0.74 -14.78
C PRO A 288 -14.99 -1.12 -13.30
N ARG A 289 -14.37 -2.20 -12.81
CA ARG A 289 -14.41 -2.64 -11.41
C ARG A 289 -13.02 -3.03 -10.95
N ILE A 290 -12.73 -2.75 -9.69
CA ILE A 290 -11.54 -3.20 -8.97
C ILE A 290 -11.96 -3.92 -7.69
N SER A 291 -11.16 -4.84 -7.17
CA SER A 291 -11.32 -5.27 -5.76
C SER A 291 -10.43 -4.41 -4.88
N LEU A 292 -10.88 -4.06 -3.68
CA LEU A 292 -10.08 -3.30 -2.72
C LEU A 292 -10.35 -3.67 -1.27
N TRP A 293 -9.34 -3.41 -0.44
CA TRP A 293 -9.46 -3.37 1.00
C TRP A 293 -8.51 -2.30 1.52
N TYR A 294 -8.87 -1.60 2.60
CA TYR A 294 -7.98 -0.66 3.27
C TYR A 294 -8.05 -0.76 4.78
N ALA A 295 -7.00 -0.26 5.43
CA ALA A 295 -7.03 0.12 6.84
C ALA A 295 -6.28 1.44 7.08
N VAL A 296 -6.83 2.27 7.96
CA VAL A 296 -6.02 3.22 8.73
C VAL A 296 -5.51 2.45 9.95
N ILE A 297 -4.19 2.38 10.08
CA ILE A 297 -3.47 1.61 11.09
C ILE A 297 -2.84 2.61 12.05
N ASP A 298 -3.12 2.47 13.33
CA ASP A 298 -2.54 3.32 14.37
C ASP A 298 -2.34 2.54 15.67
N ARG A 299 -1.15 2.67 16.28
CA ARG A 299 -0.81 1.97 17.53
C ARG A 299 -1.56 2.49 18.76
N GLU A 300 -2.05 3.73 18.72
CA GLU A 300 -2.84 4.33 19.80
C GLU A 300 -4.34 4.08 19.60
N LEU A 301 -4.82 4.22 18.36
CA LEU A 301 -6.26 4.21 18.03
C LEU A 301 -6.77 2.89 17.45
N GLY A 302 -5.86 1.95 17.14
CA GLY A 302 -6.21 0.67 16.53
C GLY A 302 -6.43 0.75 15.02
N TRP A 303 -7.17 -0.23 14.49
CA TRP A 303 -7.38 -0.41 13.06
C TRP A 303 -8.80 0.02 12.68
N GLN A 304 -8.91 1.06 11.84
CA GLN A 304 -10.15 1.40 11.15
C GLN A 304 -10.12 0.76 9.76
N THR A 305 -10.96 -0.25 9.53
CA THR A 305 -10.93 -1.09 8.33
C THR A 305 -12.10 -0.86 7.40
N PHE A 306 -11.89 -1.14 6.11
CA PHE A 306 -12.95 -1.18 5.09
C PHE A 306 -14.02 -2.23 5.45
N SER A 307 -13.60 -3.45 5.79
CA SER A 307 -14.45 -4.55 6.27
C SER A 307 -13.72 -5.36 7.34
N LEU A 308 -13.25 -6.56 7.01
CA LEU A 308 -12.56 -7.49 7.91
C LEU A 308 -11.26 -6.91 8.49
N GLY A 309 -10.95 -7.32 9.71
CA GLY A 309 -9.77 -6.90 10.47
C GLY A 309 -8.52 -7.78 10.31
N PRO A 310 -7.43 -7.45 11.04
CA PRO A 310 -6.14 -8.14 10.98
C PRO A 310 -6.14 -9.59 11.50
N GLU A 311 -7.20 -10.02 12.19
CA GLU A 311 -7.39 -11.41 12.62
C GLU A 311 -7.72 -12.36 11.44
N PHE A 312 -8.10 -11.80 10.28
CA PHE A 312 -8.27 -12.53 9.02
C PHE A 312 -7.07 -12.31 8.09
N PRO A 313 -6.75 -13.24 7.17
CA PRO A 313 -5.61 -13.12 6.25
C PRO A 313 -5.85 -12.13 5.09
N VAL A 314 -6.52 -11.00 5.36
CA VAL A 314 -6.89 -9.96 4.38
C VAL A 314 -5.68 -9.42 3.61
N THR A 315 -4.49 -9.41 4.21
CA THR A 315 -3.25 -8.94 3.58
C THR A 315 -2.63 -9.92 2.59
N GLU A 316 -3.18 -11.14 2.49
CA GLU A 316 -2.63 -12.25 1.69
C GLU A 316 -3.66 -12.89 0.74
N ASP A 317 -4.95 -12.91 1.11
CA ASP A 317 -6.04 -13.53 0.37
C ASP A 317 -7.01 -12.46 -0.21
N PRO A 318 -6.97 -12.21 -1.55
CA PRO A 318 -7.88 -11.28 -2.21
C PRO A 318 -9.37 -11.65 -2.20
N THR A 319 -9.75 -12.88 -1.84
CA THR A 319 -11.19 -13.24 -1.74
C THR A 319 -11.90 -12.50 -0.61
N LEU A 320 -11.15 -11.98 0.36
CA LEU A 320 -11.62 -11.21 1.51
C LEU A 320 -11.71 -9.70 1.23
N TRP A 321 -11.35 -9.26 0.02
CA TRP A 321 -11.47 -7.86 -0.39
C TRP A 321 -12.90 -7.57 -0.86
N GLY A 322 -13.37 -6.36 -0.63
CA GLY A 322 -14.62 -5.88 -1.22
C GLY A 322 -14.39 -5.45 -2.67
N GLU A 323 -15.45 -5.02 -3.32
CA GLU A 323 -15.43 -4.56 -4.71
C GLU A 323 -15.69 -3.06 -4.79
N ALA A 324 -15.20 -2.42 -5.85
CA ALA A 324 -15.51 -1.03 -6.14
C ALA A 324 -15.73 -0.81 -7.63
N THR A 325 -16.85 -0.18 -7.97
CA THR A 325 -17.10 0.32 -9.32
C THR A 325 -16.34 1.62 -9.56
N LEU A 326 -15.75 1.74 -10.74
CA LEU A 326 -15.12 2.97 -11.22
C LEU A 326 -16.22 3.83 -11.87
N ASP A 327 -16.96 4.55 -11.03
CA ASP A 327 -18.12 5.34 -11.46
C ASP A 327 -17.67 6.56 -12.29
N PRO A 328 -18.03 6.65 -13.58
CA PRO A 328 -17.63 7.74 -14.46
C PRO A 328 -18.38 9.05 -14.19
N ARG A 329 -19.37 9.06 -13.29
CA ARG A 329 -20.01 10.29 -12.85
C ARG A 329 -19.01 11.12 -12.06
N VAL A 330 -18.55 12.21 -12.68
CA VAL A 330 -17.58 13.14 -12.08
C VAL A 330 -18.16 13.75 -10.82
N ALA A 331 -17.51 13.55 -9.67
CA ALA A 331 -17.88 14.25 -8.45
C ALA A 331 -17.50 15.73 -8.57
N GLN A 332 -18.48 16.60 -8.33
CA GLN A 332 -18.25 18.04 -8.22
C GLN A 332 -17.57 18.36 -6.87
N GLN A 333 -16.79 19.46 -6.86
CA GLN A 333 -16.11 19.96 -5.65
C GLN A 333 -17.07 20.76 -4.78
#